data_AF-A0A6B0ZFA9-F1
#
_entry.id   AF-A0A6B0ZFA9-F1
#
_cell.length_a   1.000
_cell.length_b   1.000
_cell.length_c   1.000
_cell.angle_alpha   90.00
_cell.angle_beta   90.00
_cell.angle_gamma   90.00
#
_symmetry.space_group_name_H-M   'P 1'
#
loop_
_entity.id
_entity.type
_entity.pdbx_description
1 polymer ?
#
loop_
_entity_poly.entity_id
_entity_poly.type
_entity_poly.pdbx_seq_one_letter_code
_entity_poly.pdbx_strand_id
1 'polypeptide(L)'
;MDQIPFDELARRLTPEALALFREMAAAHIESTGDRMFIRSDTMGGTHMIFTGEGSSREFHGFDGGAVEDLAVWRLIHVGYNARGTPNYRITGEAQQFYRWLMRSEGSAVEQVEEEVRRVISGSAYASRHQGAAHLLSEAFELLWGGRTDDQVVSEIGDHLRKALMDATTDAVGPTSAGGPERPIQRLQSHIAGLDLSSREAVVETQNVELARVVLRLDHRLNHIRDEVDSGEPGASWDEIRRASFITAFVCYELDRL
;
A
#
# COMPACT_ATOMS: atom_id res chain seq x y z
N MET A 1 5.00 21.69 -31.98
CA MET A 1 3.81 20.99 -31.45
C MET A 1 3.90 21.12 -29.96
N ASP A 2 2.99 21.87 -29.37
CA ASP A 2 3.00 22.17 -27.94
C ASP A 2 2.67 20.91 -27.15
N GLN A 3 3.34 20.73 -26.02
CA GLN A 3 3.13 19.60 -25.12
C GLN A 3 1.75 19.75 -24.46
N ILE A 4 0.88 18.75 -24.61
CA ILE A 4 -0.46 18.77 -24.01
C ILE A 4 -0.32 18.57 -22.50
N PRO A 5 -0.96 19.42 -21.66
CA PRO A 5 -1.01 19.20 -20.22
C PRO A 5 -1.60 17.83 -19.86
N PHE A 6 -1.05 17.18 -18.83
CA PHE A 6 -1.47 15.82 -18.46
C PHE A 6 -2.93 15.71 -18.00
N ASP A 7 -3.50 16.74 -17.39
CA ASP A 7 -4.92 16.80 -17.02
C ASP A 7 -5.84 16.86 -18.26
N GLU A 8 -5.38 17.49 -19.33
CA GLU A 8 -6.09 17.53 -20.60
C GLU A 8 -5.94 16.19 -21.34
N LEU A 9 -4.75 15.59 -21.30
CA LEU A 9 -4.51 14.27 -21.85
C LEU A 9 -5.41 13.20 -21.20
N ALA A 10 -5.52 13.19 -19.87
CA ALA A 10 -6.38 12.27 -19.14
C ALA A 10 -7.87 12.39 -19.52
N ARG A 11 -8.35 13.61 -19.81
CA ARG A 11 -9.73 13.86 -20.25
C ARG A 11 -10.00 13.46 -21.70
N ARG A 12 -8.94 13.36 -22.53
CA ARG A 12 -9.04 13.02 -23.96
C ARG A 12 -8.94 11.52 -24.22
N LEU A 13 -8.41 10.74 -23.28
CA LEU A 13 -8.40 9.30 -23.35
C LEU A 13 -9.80 8.74 -23.08
N THR A 14 -10.19 7.73 -23.84
CA THR A 14 -11.36 6.92 -23.49
C THR A 14 -11.11 6.19 -22.16
N PRO A 15 -12.16 5.92 -21.35
CA PRO A 15 -12.01 5.17 -20.11
C PRO A 15 -11.30 3.83 -20.31
N GLU A 16 -11.59 3.15 -21.42
CA GLU A 16 -10.99 1.87 -21.79
C GLU A 16 -9.50 2.02 -22.14
N ALA A 17 -9.12 3.06 -22.90
CA ALA A 17 -7.70 3.35 -23.16
C ALA A 17 -6.95 3.71 -21.88
N LEU A 18 -7.57 4.48 -20.98
CA LEU A 18 -6.97 4.84 -19.70
C LEU A 18 -6.75 3.61 -18.80
N ALA A 19 -7.73 2.71 -18.72
CA ALA A 19 -7.63 1.47 -17.98
C ALA A 19 -6.51 0.57 -18.54
N LEU A 20 -6.53 0.31 -19.85
CA LEU A 20 -5.49 -0.46 -20.54
C LEU A 20 -4.09 0.15 -20.33
N PHE A 21 -3.98 1.48 -20.43
CA PHE A 21 -2.73 2.20 -20.22
C PHE A 21 -2.16 1.98 -18.82
N ARG A 22 -2.99 2.05 -17.77
CA ARG A 22 -2.54 1.83 -16.39
C ARG A 22 -1.92 0.45 -16.22
N GLU A 23 -2.59 -0.58 -16.74
CA GLU A 23 -2.10 -1.96 -16.66
C GLU A 23 -0.79 -2.15 -17.43
N MET A 24 -0.70 -1.60 -18.64
CA MET A 24 0.53 -1.64 -19.44
C MET A 24 1.68 -0.87 -18.77
N ALA A 25 1.42 0.33 -18.24
CA ALA A 25 2.44 1.14 -17.58
C ALA A 25 2.94 0.50 -16.27
N ALA A 26 2.05 -0.10 -15.49
CA ALA A 26 2.40 -0.84 -14.28
C ALA A 26 3.31 -2.04 -14.60
N ALA A 27 2.91 -2.89 -15.56
CA ALA A 27 3.72 -4.03 -15.99
C ALA A 27 5.09 -3.60 -16.54
N HIS A 28 5.15 -2.47 -17.24
CA HIS A 28 6.40 -1.90 -17.73
C HIS A 28 7.34 -1.46 -16.61
N ILE A 29 6.83 -0.86 -15.52
CA ILE A 29 7.64 -0.36 -14.39
C ILE A 29 8.12 -1.51 -13.50
N GLU A 30 7.32 -2.55 -13.33
CA GLU A 30 7.63 -3.73 -12.50
C GLU A 30 8.68 -4.66 -13.11
N SER A 31 8.98 -4.50 -14.41
CA SER A 31 9.92 -5.35 -15.16
C SER A 31 11.16 -4.57 -15.61
N THR A 32 12.27 -5.28 -15.75
CA THR A 32 13.55 -4.78 -16.30
C THR A 32 13.81 -5.31 -17.72
N GLY A 33 14.87 -4.81 -18.37
CA GLY A 33 15.29 -5.31 -19.69
C GLY A 33 14.46 -4.84 -20.88
N ASP A 34 14.49 -5.61 -21.97
CA ASP A 34 13.65 -5.36 -23.15
C ASP A 34 12.20 -5.70 -22.83
N ARG A 35 11.33 -4.72 -23.06
CA ARG A 35 9.93 -4.72 -22.61
C ARG A 35 9.07 -4.38 -23.80
N MET A 36 8.20 -5.29 -24.17
CA MET A 36 7.34 -5.13 -25.32
C MET A 36 5.94 -5.67 -25.06
N PHE A 37 4.98 -5.04 -25.71
CA PHE A 37 3.60 -5.48 -25.74
C PHE A 37 3.27 -5.93 -27.16
N ILE A 38 2.57 -7.05 -27.30
CA ILE A 38 2.20 -7.65 -28.57
C ILE A 38 0.69 -7.78 -28.59
N ARG A 39 0.06 -7.13 -29.57
CA ARG A 39 -1.38 -7.27 -29.80
C ARG A 39 -1.64 -8.57 -30.55
N SER A 40 -2.65 -9.29 -30.11
CA SER A 40 -3.14 -10.51 -30.72
C SER A 40 -4.65 -10.41 -30.87
N ASP A 41 -5.12 -10.45 -32.10
CA ASP A 41 -6.55 -10.43 -32.43
C ASP A 41 -6.99 -11.85 -32.77
N THR A 42 -7.96 -12.38 -32.02
CA THR A 42 -8.50 -13.73 -32.23
C THR A 42 -10.02 -13.68 -32.34
N MET A 43 -10.64 -14.81 -32.71
CA MET A 43 -12.11 -14.92 -32.70
C MET A 43 -12.72 -14.72 -31.31
N GLY A 44 -11.93 -14.89 -30.24
CA GLY A 44 -12.33 -14.62 -28.85
C GLY A 44 -12.16 -13.15 -28.41
N GLY A 45 -11.73 -12.27 -29.31
CA GLY A 45 -11.48 -10.85 -29.06
C GLY A 45 -10.00 -10.48 -29.12
N THR A 46 -9.74 -9.20 -28.83
CA THR A 46 -8.41 -8.61 -28.79
C THR A 46 -7.79 -8.82 -27.41
N HIS A 47 -6.53 -9.23 -27.38
CA HIS A 47 -5.72 -9.29 -26.16
C HIS A 47 -4.32 -8.73 -26.41
N MET A 48 -3.68 -8.32 -25.32
CA MET A 48 -2.31 -7.80 -25.33
C MET A 48 -1.44 -8.73 -24.50
N ILE A 49 -0.28 -9.09 -25.02
CA ILE A 49 0.70 -9.91 -24.33
C ILE A 49 1.89 -9.02 -23.99
N PHE A 50 2.21 -8.87 -22.72
CA PHE A 50 3.45 -8.26 -22.27
C PHE A 50 4.55 -9.31 -22.16
N THR A 51 5.71 -8.97 -22.70
CA THR A 51 6.94 -9.74 -22.53
C THR A 51 8.00 -8.81 -21.96
N GLY A 52 8.46 -9.13 -20.76
CA GLY A 52 9.57 -8.49 -20.09
C GLY A 52 10.50 -9.53 -19.46
N GLU A 53 11.67 -9.11 -19.02
CA GLU A 53 12.61 -10.01 -18.34
C GLU A 53 11.93 -10.60 -17.09
N GLY A 54 11.83 -11.94 -17.04
CA GLY A 54 11.23 -12.67 -15.91
C GLY A 54 9.71 -12.51 -15.74
N SER A 55 9.00 -11.84 -16.66
CA SER A 55 7.56 -11.60 -16.53
C SER A 55 6.81 -11.69 -17.86
N SER A 56 5.68 -12.39 -17.83
CA SER A 56 4.71 -12.44 -18.93
C SER A 56 3.33 -12.16 -18.35
N ARG A 57 2.57 -11.27 -18.99
CA ARG A 57 1.20 -10.95 -18.59
C ARG A 57 0.32 -10.86 -19.82
N GLU A 58 -0.92 -11.31 -19.67
CA GLU A 58 -1.94 -11.16 -20.70
C GLU A 58 -3.01 -10.20 -20.20
N PHE A 59 -3.43 -9.29 -21.06
CA PHE A 59 -4.48 -8.32 -20.81
C PHE A 59 -5.63 -8.61 -21.77
N HIS A 60 -6.85 -8.62 -21.25
CA HIS A 60 -8.07 -8.97 -21.99
C HIS A 60 -9.15 -7.91 -21.76
N GLY A 61 -10.22 -7.99 -22.54
CA GLY A 61 -11.43 -7.21 -22.28
C GLY A 61 -11.34 -5.73 -22.64
N PHE A 62 -10.40 -5.35 -23.52
CA PHE A 62 -10.30 -4.01 -24.08
C PHE A 62 -10.63 -4.03 -25.59
N ASP A 63 -11.15 -2.92 -26.10
CA ASP A 63 -11.42 -2.74 -27.52
C ASP A 63 -10.12 -2.41 -28.29
N GLY A 64 -10.02 -2.84 -29.55
CA GLY A 64 -8.89 -2.54 -30.42
C GLY A 64 -8.63 -1.04 -30.58
N GLY A 65 -9.69 -0.21 -30.52
CA GLY A 65 -9.60 1.25 -30.53
C GLY A 65 -8.83 1.83 -29.34
N ALA A 66 -8.81 1.16 -28.18
CA ALA A 66 -8.05 1.59 -27.02
C ALA A 66 -6.53 1.65 -27.30
N VAL A 67 -6.01 0.70 -28.08
CA VAL A 67 -4.59 0.68 -28.48
C VAL A 67 -4.28 1.82 -29.45
N GLU A 68 -5.21 2.11 -30.36
CA GLU A 68 -5.09 3.20 -31.34
C GLU A 68 -5.09 4.56 -30.63
N ASP A 69 -5.98 4.76 -29.66
CA ASP A 69 -6.02 5.96 -28.81
C ASP A 69 -4.67 6.20 -28.12
N LEU A 70 -4.10 5.16 -27.50
CA LEU A 70 -2.79 5.27 -26.83
C LEU A 70 -1.66 5.63 -27.80
N ALA A 71 -1.72 5.13 -29.04
CA ALA A 71 -0.74 5.46 -30.07
C ALA A 71 -0.92 6.91 -30.58
N VAL A 72 -2.16 7.36 -30.80
CA VAL A 72 -2.50 8.73 -31.21
C VAL A 72 -1.97 9.74 -30.20
N TRP A 73 -2.13 9.46 -28.91
CA TRP A 73 -1.64 10.31 -27.83
C TRP A 73 -0.18 10.05 -27.44
N ARG A 74 0.56 9.25 -28.23
CA ARG A 74 2.00 8.96 -28.04
C ARG A 74 2.35 8.36 -26.68
N LEU A 75 1.40 7.71 -26.03
CA LEU A 75 1.64 6.96 -24.80
C LEU A 75 2.33 5.62 -25.08
N ILE A 76 2.16 5.11 -26.30
CA ILE A 76 2.90 3.96 -26.81
C ILE A 76 3.59 4.30 -28.14
N HIS A 77 4.75 3.70 -28.35
CA HIS A 77 5.45 3.66 -29.62
C HIS A 77 5.12 2.35 -30.34
N VAL A 78 4.70 2.44 -31.59
CA VAL A 78 4.42 1.28 -32.46
C VAL A 78 5.67 0.95 -33.26
N GLY A 79 6.26 -0.21 -33.01
CA GLY A 79 7.26 -0.83 -33.86
C GLY A 79 6.70 -2.04 -34.59
N TYR A 80 7.47 -2.59 -35.51
CA TYR A 80 7.10 -3.81 -36.24
C TYR A 80 8.27 -4.79 -36.18
N ASN A 81 7.96 -6.06 -35.92
CA ASN A 81 8.96 -7.12 -36.02
C ASN A 81 9.21 -7.50 -37.50
N ALA A 82 10.19 -8.39 -37.74
CA ALA A 82 10.55 -8.84 -39.09
C ALA A 82 9.40 -9.54 -39.86
N ARG A 83 8.34 -9.97 -39.17
CA ARG A 83 7.14 -10.59 -39.77
C ARG A 83 6.01 -9.58 -40.01
N GLY A 84 6.25 -8.30 -39.75
CA GLY A 84 5.24 -7.24 -39.86
C GLY A 84 4.22 -7.24 -38.72
N THR A 85 4.42 -8.00 -37.65
CA THR A 85 3.55 -7.95 -36.47
C THR A 85 3.87 -6.70 -35.66
N PRO A 86 2.86 -5.89 -35.29
CA PRO A 86 3.09 -4.71 -34.46
C PRO A 86 3.55 -5.13 -33.06
N ASN A 87 4.53 -4.39 -32.54
CA ASN A 87 4.91 -4.40 -31.13
C ASN A 87 4.77 -2.98 -30.58
N TYR A 88 4.45 -2.89 -29.29
CA TYR A 88 4.20 -1.62 -28.63
C TYR A 88 5.14 -1.47 -27.46
N ARG A 89 5.64 -0.24 -27.26
CA ARG A 89 6.50 0.11 -26.13
C ARG A 89 5.97 1.35 -25.44
N ILE A 90 5.93 1.34 -24.11
CA ILE A 90 5.59 2.52 -23.32
C ILE A 90 6.65 3.61 -23.56
N THR A 91 6.20 4.82 -23.90
CA THR A 91 7.11 5.95 -24.14
C THR A 91 7.63 6.55 -22.84
N GLY A 92 8.72 7.34 -22.91
CA GLY A 92 9.21 8.08 -21.75
C GLY A 92 8.21 9.11 -21.23
N GLU A 93 7.41 9.71 -22.12
CA GLU A 93 6.33 10.62 -21.78
C GLU A 93 5.18 9.88 -21.09
N ALA A 94 4.83 8.68 -21.55
CA ALA A 94 3.87 7.83 -20.86
C ALA A 94 4.29 7.48 -19.43
N GLN A 95 5.57 7.20 -19.17
CA GLN A 95 6.01 6.96 -17.80
C GLN A 95 5.81 8.19 -16.90
N GLN A 96 6.01 9.39 -17.43
CA GLN A 96 5.76 10.64 -16.71
C GLN A 96 4.26 10.86 -16.50
N PHE A 97 3.45 10.61 -17.53
CA PHE A 97 2.00 10.68 -17.45
C PHE A 97 1.43 9.69 -16.44
N TYR A 98 1.88 8.44 -16.43
CA TYR A 98 1.48 7.43 -15.45
C TYR A 98 1.83 7.85 -14.01
N ARG A 99 3.04 8.38 -13.78
CA ARG A 99 3.41 8.91 -12.46
C ARG A 99 2.56 10.10 -12.05
N TRP A 100 2.17 10.96 -12.99
CA TRP A 100 1.24 12.06 -12.73
C TRP A 100 -0.16 11.53 -12.42
N LEU A 101 -0.66 10.56 -13.21
CA LEU A 101 -1.99 9.97 -13.08
C LEU A 101 -2.16 9.34 -11.69
N MET A 102 -1.19 8.54 -11.27
CA MET A 102 -1.14 7.92 -9.95
C MET A 102 -1.00 8.94 -8.80
N ARG A 103 -0.51 10.16 -9.04
CA ARG A 103 -0.52 11.25 -8.05
C ARG A 103 -1.84 12.03 -8.07
N SER A 104 -2.49 12.16 -9.23
CA SER A 104 -3.70 12.96 -9.42
C SER A 104 -4.98 12.27 -8.98
N GLU A 105 -5.00 10.93 -8.99
CA GLU A 105 -6.16 10.12 -8.58
C GLU A 105 -6.22 9.88 -7.07
N GLY A 106 -5.31 10.53 -6.34
CA GLY A 106 -4.87 10.07 -5.04
C GLY A 106 -4.07 8.80 -5.19
N SER A 107 -2.87 8.75 -4.62
CA SER A 107 -2.13 7.49 -4.60
C SER A 107 -2.99 6.39 -3.96
N ALA A 108 -2.80 5.11 -4.33
CA ALA A 108 -3.39 4.00 -3.56
C ALA A 108 -3.09 4.14 -2.05
N VAL A 109 -1.98 4.79 -1.74
CA VAL A 109 -1.58 5.23 -0.40
C VAL A 109 -2.57 6.27 0.17
N GLU A 110 -2.96 7.32 -0.54
CA GLU A 110 -3.96 8.30 -0.08
C GLU A 110 -5.36 7.70 0.16
N GLN A 111 -5.81 6.77 -0.69
CA GLN A 111 -7.11 6.09 -0.47
C GLN A 111 -7.06 5.20 0.79
N VAL A 112 -5.95 4.49 0.97
CA VAL A 112 -5.69 3.69 2.17
C VAL A 112 -5.54 4.60 3.40
N GLU A 113 -4.85 5.74 3.28
CA GLU A 113 -4.70 6.75 4.33
C GLU A 113 -6.05 7.34 4.76
N GLU A 114 -6.96 7.62 3.81
CA GLU A 114 -8.29 8.13 4.11
C GLU A 114 -9.15 7.08 4.85
N GLU A 115 -9.10 5.82 4.41
CA GLU A 115 -9.83 4.74 5.06
C GLU A 115 -9.32 4.49 6.48
N VAL A 116 -8.00 4.47 6.67
CA VAL A 116 -7.41 4.35 8.01
C VAL A 116 -7.75 5.51 8.90
N ARG A 117 -7.60 6.74 8.39
CA ARG A 117 -8.03 7.92 9.17
C ARG A 117 -9.50 7.79 9.56
N ARG A 118 -10.38 7.33 8.68
CA ARG A 118 -11.80 7.10 8.97
C ARG A 118 -12.04 6.03 10.03
N VAL A 119 -11.31 4.92 9.98
CA VAL A 119 -11.42 3.81 10.94
C VAL A 119 -11.00 4.26 12.34
N ILE A 120 -9.87 4.97 12.46
CA ILE A 120 -9.33 5.37 13.77
C ILE A 120 -10.08 6.58 14.36
N SER A 121 -10.45 7.54 13.51
CA SER A 121 -11.23 8.73 13.92
C SER A 121 -12.74 8.46 13.99
N GLY A 122 -13.16 7.25 13.63
CA GLY A 122 -14.54 6.82 13.76
C GLY A 122 -14.98 6.93 15.22
N SER A 123 -16.08 7.65 15.47
CA SER A 123 -16.57 7.92 16.83
C SER A 123 -16.80 6.65 17.66
N ALA A 124 -17.06 5.51 17.00
CA ALA A 124 -17.22 4.22 17.64
C ALA A 124 -15.90 3.68 18.22
N TYR A 125 -14.81 3.66 17.44
CA TYR A 125 -13.51 3.16 17.89
C TYR A 125 -12.94 4.07 18.97
N ALA A 126 -12.91 5.39 18.73
CA ALA A 126 -12.39 6.36 19.68
C ALA A 126 -13.15 6.37 21.03
N SER A 127 -14.42 5.95 21.04
CA SER A 127 -15.20 5.83 22.29
C SER A 127 -14.81 4.61 23.14
N ARG A 128 -14.36 3.52 22.51
CA ARG A 128 -13.94 2.28 23.20
C ARG A 128 -12.44 2.26 23.52
N HIS A 129 -11.65 2.89 22.66
CA HIS A 129 -10.19 2.87 22.67
C HIS A 129 -9.62 4.28 22.69
N GLN A 130 -9.97 5.09 23.69
CA GLN A 130 -9.63 6.52 23.70
C GLN A 130 -8.10 6.75 23.69
N GLY A 131 -7.34 5.97 24.47
CA GLY A 131 -5.88 6.07 24.53
C GLY A 131 -5.22 5.72 23.19
N ALA A 132 -5.56 4.56 22.64
CA ALA A 132 -5.05 4.13 21.34
C ALA A 132 -5.44 5.07 20.20
N ALA A 133 -6.68 5.55 20.16
CA ALA A 133 -7.14 6.48 19.13
C ALA A 133 -6.40 7.82 19.19
N HIS A 134 -6.14 8.33 20.40
CA HIS A 134 -5.37 9.56 20.58
C HIS A 134 -3.93 9.40 20.10
N LEU A 135 -3.26 8.32 20.53
CA LEU A 135 -1.87 8.03 20.16
C LEU A 135 -1.70 7.79 18.67
N LEU A 136 -2.63 7.06 18.04
CA LEU A 136 -2.63 6.90 16.59
C LEU A 136 -2.80 8.25 15.90
N SER A 137 -3.74 9.10 16.36
CA SER A 137 -3.91 10.45 15.80
C SER A 137 -2.62 11.26 15.87
N GLU A 138 -1.91 11.24 17.00
CA GLU A 138 -0.62 11.93 17.16
C GLU A 138 0.44 11.38 16.21
N ALA A 139 0.58 10.06 16.10
CA ALA A 139 1.51 9.43 15.16
C ALA A 139 1.22 9.83 13.71
N PHE A 140 -0.05 9.85 13.32
CA PHE A 140 -0.47 10.24 11.98
C PHE A 140 -0.29 11.74 11.70
N GLU A 141 -0.54 12.60 12.68
CA GLU A 141 -0.23 14.04 12.57
C GLU A 141 1.26 14.28 12.34
N LEU A 142 2.14 13.57 13.08
CA LEU A 142 3.59 13.63 12.87
C LEU A 142 3.99 13.10 11.49
N LEU A 143 3.41 11.97 11.06
CA LEU A 143 3.62 11.38 9.74
C LEU A 143 3.22 12.33 8.60
N TRP A 144 2.21 13.18 8.80
CA TRP A 144 1.77 14.12 7.77
C TRP A 144 2.35 15.54 7.93
N GLY A 145 2.99 15.84 9.06
CA GLY A 145 3.63 17.12 9.34
C GLY A 145 4.88 17.42 8.50
N GLY A 146 5.35 16.47 7.69
CA GLY A 146 6.45 16.65 6.73
C GLY A 146 7.84 16.75 7.34
N ARG A 147 7.97 16.60 8.66
CA ARG A 147 9.25 16.49 9.36
C ARG A 147 9.74 15.05 9.29
N THR A 148 11.00 14.86 8.92
CA THR A 148 11.57 13.53 8.65
C THR A 148 12.86 13.27 9.44
N ASP A 149 13.09 14.01 10.54
CA ASP A 149 14.26 13.81 11.39
C ASP A 149 14.09 12.59 12.32
N ASP A 150 15.19 11.98 12.76
CA ASP A 150 15.16 10.74 13.56
C ASP A 150 14.39 10.89 14.88
N GLN A 151 14.27 12.10 15.42
CA GLN A 151 13.45 12.32 16.61
C GLN A 151 11.98 12.10 16.30
N VAL A 152 11.50 12.67 15.18
CA VAL A 152 10.12 12.49 14.73
C VAL A 152 9.83 11.02 14.42
N VAL A 153 10.77 10.31 13.80
CA VAL A 153 10.62 8.87 13.54
C VAL A 153 10.51 8.07 14.84
N SER A 154 11.35 8.39 15.82
CA SER A 154 11.32 7.78 17.16
C SER A 154 10.00 8.06 17.88
N GLU A 155 9.53 9.31 17.85
CA GLU A 155 8.23 9.72 18.41
C GLU A 155 7.06 8.98 17.75
N ILE A 156 7.05 8.87 16.41
CA ILE A 156 6.06 8.05 15.69
C ILE A 156 6.09 6.61 16.19
N GLY A 157 7.26 5.97 16.26
CA GLY A 157 7.40 4.60 16.75
C GLY A 157 6.90 4.41 18.19
N ASP A 158 7.16 5.37 19.08
CA ASP A 158 6.66 5.35 20.46
C ASP A 158 5.12 5.44 20.52
N HIS A 159 4.52 6.37 19.76
CA HIS A 159 3.07 6.51 19.69
C HIS A 159 2.38 5.25 19.15
N LEU A 160 2.90 4.69 18.04
CA LEU A 160 2.35 3.46 17.44
C LEU A 160 2.42 2.28 18.42
N ARG A 161 3.58 2.09 19.05
CA ARG A 161 3.77 1.03 20.04
C ARG A 161 2.79 1.19 21.19
N LYS A 162 2.70 2.38 21.81
CA LYS A 162 1.79 2.64 22.94
C LYS A 162 0.33 2.45 22.55
N ALA A 163 -0.06 2.86 21.34
CA ALA A 163 -1.42 2.66 20.86
C ALA A 163 -1.80 1.18 20.81
N LEU A 164 -0.88 0.33 20.34
CA LEU A 164 -1.10 -1.11 20.30
C LEU A 164 -1.15 -1.74 21.71
N MET A 165 -0.38 -1.23 22.67
CA MET A 165 -0.47 -1.65 24.08
C MET A 165 -1.81 -1.28 24.71
N ASP A 166 -2.29 -0.06 24.45
CA ASP A 166 -3.58 0.45 24.93
C ASP A 166 -4.73 -0.36 24.32
N ALA A 167 -4.75 -0.54 23.00
CA ALA A 167 -5.76 -1.34 22.30
C ALA A 167 -5.79 -2.79 22.81
N THR A 168 -4.61 -3.39 23.04
CA THR A 168 -4.53 -4.72 23.65
C THR A 168 -5.13 -4.73 25.06
N THR A 169 -4.83 -3.70 25.86
CA THR A 169 -5.30 -3.61 27.24
C THR A 169 -6.81 -3.41 27.33
N ASP A 170 -7.38 -2.63 26.43
CA ASP A 170 -8.82 -2.47 26.32
C ASP A 170 -9.50 -3.77 25.87
N ALA A 171 -8.91 -4.50 24.91
CA ALA A 171 -9.46 -5.75 24.38
C ALA A 171 -9.42 -6.90 25.41
N VAL A 172 -8.29 -7.10 26.10
CA VAL A 172 -8.09 -8.29 26.96
C VAL A 172 -8.05 -8.01 28.47
N GLY A 173 -8.17 -6.73 28.87
CA GLY A 173 -8.12 -6.27 30.26
C GLY A 173 -6.69 -6.11 30.82
N PRO A 174 -6.49 -5.31 31.89
CA PRO A 174 -5.17 -4.90 32.37
C PRO A 174 -4.32 -6.05 32.94
N THR A 175 -2.99 -5.90 32.88
CA THR A 175 -2.08 -6.79 33.60
C THR A 175 -2.21 -6.60 35.11
N SER A 176 -2.03 -7.69 35.85
CA SER A 176 -1.76 -7.62 37.29
C SER A 176 -0.53 -6.74 37.54
N ALA A 177 -0.68 -5.74 38.41
CA ALA A 177 0.27 -4.65 38.61
C ALA A 177 1.72 -5.13 38.82
N GLY A 178 2.65 -4.59 38.02
CA GLY A 178 4.10 -4.74 38.21
C GLY A 178 4.83 -5.77 37.33
N GLY A 179 4.12 -6.49 36.46
CA GLY A 179 4.75 -7.40 35.49
C GLY A 179 5.24 -6.69 34.22
N PRO A 180 6.26 -7.23 33.52
CA PRO A 180 6.64 -6.74 32.19
C PRO A 180 5.44 -6.85 31.26
N GLU A 181 5.21 -5.81 30.46
CA GLU A 181 4.07 -5.77 29.55
C GLU A 181 4.30 -6.75 28.39
N ARG A 182 3.50 -7.81 28.32
CA ARG A 182 3.62 -8.89 27.33
C ARG A 182 2.36 -8.99 26.46
N PRO A 183 2.09 -8.00 25.59
CA PRO A 183 0.84 -7.88 24.84
C PRO A 183 0.53 -9.14 24.03
N ILE A 184 1.53 -9.69 23.33
CA ILE A 184 1.36 -10.90 22.51
C ILE A 184 0.96 -12.12 23.36
N GLN A 185 1.60 -12.34 24.52
CA GLN A 185 1.25 -13.47 25.39
C GLN A 185 -0.17 -13.32 25.97
N ARG A 186 -0.59 -12.08 26.25
CA ARG A 186 -1.94 -11.77 26.72
C ARG A 186 -2.98 -12.07 25.66
N LEU A 187 -2.77 -11.61 24.42
CA LEU A 187 -3.64 -11.91 23.29
C LEU A 187 -3.77 -13.42 23.05
N GLN A 188 -2.64 -14.13 23.01
CA GLN A 188 -2.63 -15.59 22.86
C GLN A 188 -3.44 -16.29 23.96
N SER A 189 -3.27 -15.86 25.21
CA SER A 189 -3.97 -16.44 26.36
C SER A 189 -5.46 -16.12 26.34
N HIS A 190 -5.83 -14.91 25.92
CA HIS A 190 -7.22 -14.50 25.75
C HIS A 190 -7.92 -15.34 24.67
N ILE A 191 -7.33 -15.41 23.47
CA ILE A 191 -7.87 -16.20 22.35
C ILE A 191 -8.01 -17.68 22.70
N ALA A 192 -7.05 -18.26 23.43
CA ALA A 192 -7.14 -19.64 23.89
C ALA A 192 -8.31 -19.90 24.87
N GLY A 193 -8.84 -18.85 25.50
CA GLY A 193 -10.01 -18.91 26.38
C GLY A 193 -11.35 -18.64 25.68
N LEU A 194 -11.35 -18.24 24.41
CA LEU A 194 -12.56 -17.97 23.64
C LEU A 194 -13.10 -19.26 22.99
N ASP A 195 -14.43 -19.37 22.88
CA ASP A 195 -15.10 -20.46 22.16
C ASP A 195 -15.23 -20.08 20.67
N LEU A 196 -14.14 -20.29 19.93
CA LEU A 196 -14.03 -19.93 18.51
C LEU A 196 -14.25 -21.15 17.61
N SER A 197 -14.90 -20.95 16.45
CA SER A 197 -14.88 -21.96 15.39
C SER A 197 -13.45 -22.17 14.87
N SER A 198 -13.21 -23.31 14.20
CA SER A 198 -11.89 -23.61 13.64
C SER A 198 -11.40 -22.55 12.64
N ARG A 199 -12.30 -21.86 11.95
CA ARG A 199 -11.94 -20.79 11.01
C ARG A 199 -11.58 -19.50 11.75
N GLU A 200 -12.35 -19.11 12.76
CA GLU A 200 -12.08 -17.92 13.57
C GLU A 200 -10.77 -18.07 14.34
N ALA A 201 -10.52 -19.24 14.94
CA ALA A 201 -9.26 -19.51 15.64
C ALA A 201 -8.01 -19.33 14.76
N VAL A 202 -8.10 -19.70 13.47
CA VAL A 202 -7.01 -19.47 12.51
C VAL A 202 -6.82 -17.98 12.24
N VAL A 203 -7.90 -17.23 12.02
CA VAL A 203 -7.84 -15.79 11.78
C VAL A 203 -7.23 -15.08 12.99
N GLU A 204 -7.71 -15.36 14.21
CA GLU A 204 -7.20 -14.69 15.40
C GLU A 204 -5.75 -15.04 15.71
N THR A 205 -5.34 -16.28 15.42
CA THR A 205 -3.91 -16.65 15.53
C THR A 205 -3.06 -15.83 14.57
N GLN A 206 -3.51 -15.60 13.33
CA GLN A 206 -2.78 -14.76 12.37
C GLN A 206 -2.81 -13.28 12.78
N ASN A 207 -3.92 -12.78 13.34
CA ASN A 207 -4.00 -11.41 13.86
C ASN A 207 -2.97 -11.18 14.99
N VAL A 208 -2.78 -12.15 15.88
CA VAL A 208 -1.74 -12.07 16.92
C VAL A 208 -0.33 -12.09 16.34
N GLU A 209 -0.07 -12.92 15.34
CA GLU A 209 1.24 -12.93 14.69
C GLU A 209 1.51 -11.62 13.93
N LEU A 210 0.48 -11.02 13.33
CA LEU A 210 0.57 -9.69 12.74
C LEU A 210 0.89 -8.64 13.81
N ALA A 211 0.19 -8.63 14.94
CA ALA A 211 0.48 -7.75 16.08
C ALA A 211 1.93 -7.91 16.58
N ARG A 212 2.46 -9.15 16.60
CA ARG A 212 3.86 -9.42 16.99
C ARG A 212 4.85 -8.82 16.02
N VAL A 213 4.60 -8.91 14.71
CA VAL A 213 5.46 -8.31 13.68
C VAL A 213 5.42 -6.79 13.79
N VAL A 214 4.23 -6.21 13.94
CA VAL A 214 4.03 -4.76 14.08
C VAL A 214 4.74 -4.20 15.31
N LEU A 215 4.58 -4.81 16.49
CA LEU A 215 5.28 -4.36 17.71
C LEU A 215 6.80 -4.31 17.54
N ARG A 216 7.38 -5.25 16.79
CA ARG A 216 8.82 -5.24 16.50
C ARG A 216 9.20 -4.09 15.58
N LEU A 217 8.36 -3.80 14.59
CA LEU A 217 8.55 -2.68 13.68
C LEU A 217 8.46 -1.35 14.43
N ASP A 218 7.42 -1.16 15.25
CA ASP A 218 7.23 0.06 16.04
C ASP A 218 8.36 0.25 17.05
N HIS A 219 8.82 -0.85 17.69
CA HIS A 219 9.98 -0.83 18.57
C HIS A 219 11.25 -0.40 17.82
N ARG A 220 11.49 -0.93 16.62
CA ARG A 220 12.62 -0.50 15.79
C ARG A 220 12.54 0.99 15.46
N LEU A 221 11.36 1.49 15.06
CA LEU A 221 11.17 2.92 14.77
C LEU A 221 11.43 3.78 16.01
N ASN A 222 10.93 3.38 17.17
CA ASN A 222 11.19 4.05 18.44
C ASN A 222 12.69 4.15 18.77
N HIS A 223 13.48 3.14 18.38
CA HIS A 223 14.92 3.07 18.61
C HIS A 223 15.76 3.37 17.36
N ILE A 224 15.23 4.12 16.39
CA ILE A 224 15.90 4.27 15.08
C ILE A 224 17.30 4.89 15.17
N ARG A 225 17.54 5.76 16.16
CA ARG A 225 18.87 6.34 16.40
C ARG A 225 19.88 5.26 16.81
N ASP A 226 19.49 4.37 17.71
CA ASP A 226 20.34 3.28 18.18
C ASP A 226 20.66 2.31 17.03
N GLU A 227 19.68 2.06 16.15
CA GLU A 227 19.85 1.23 14.95
C GLU A 227 20.86 1.86 13.98
N VAL A 228 20.70 3.15 13.67
CA VAL A 228 21.61 3.89 12.79
C VAL A 228 23.03 3.95 13.36
N ASP A 229 23.17 4.19 14.67
CA ASP A 229 24.46 4.20 15.36
C ASP A 229 25.14 2.82 15.34
N SER A 230 24.35 1.73 15.25
CA SER A 230 24.85 0.36 15.12
C SER A 230 25.20 -0.05 13.67
N GLY A 231 24.95 0.83 12.70
CA GLY A 231 25.27 0.64 11.29
C GLY A 231 24.12 0.10 10.43
N GLU A 232 22.91 0.00 10.98
CA GLU A 232 21.71 -0.36 10.23
C GLU A 232 21.19 0.84 9.41
N PRO A 233 20.50 0.60 8.28
CA PRO A 233 19.90 1.68 7.52
C PRO A 233 18.78 2.35 8.30
N GLY A 234 18.73 3.69 8.23
CA GLY A 234 17.62 4.48 8.74
C GLY A 234 16.28 4.07 8.12
N ALA A 235 15.19 4.38 8.81
CA ALA A 235 13.86 4.00 8.36
C ALA A 235 13.47 4.83 7.13
N SER A 236 13.06 4.15 6.06
CA SER A 236 12.52 4.85 4.89
C SER A 236 11.14 5.43 5.21
N TRP A 237 10.76 6.51 4.55
CA TRP A 237 9.44 7.10 4.77
C TRP A 237 8.29 6.15 4.39
N ASP A 238 8.51 5.31 3.39
CA ASP A 238 7.55 4.26 3.02
C ASP A 238 7.44 3.17 4.09
N GLU A 239 8.53 2.86 4.80
CA GLU A 239 8.49 1.95 5.94
C GLU A 239 7.67 2.54 7.09
N ILE A 240 7.88 3.81 7.43
CA ILE A 240 7.17 4.49 8.51
C ILE A 240 5.66 4.59 8.19
N ARG A 241 5.30 4.90 6.94
CA ARG A 241 3.91 4.86 6.48
C ARG A 241 3.29 3.47 6.63
N ARG A 242 3.99 2.42 6.20
CA ARG A 242 3.50 1.04 6.32
C ARG A 242 3.35 0.63 7.78
N ALA A 243 4.30 0.98 8.64
CA ALA A 243 4.22 0.72 10.08
C ALA A 243 2.98 1.37 10.70
N SER A 244 2.77 2.67 10.41
CA SER A 244 1.63 3.43 10.91
C SER A 244 0.29 2.81 10.45
N PHE A 245 0.21 2.45 9.17
CA PHE A 245 -0.97 1.81 8.59
C PHE A 245 -1.27 0.44 9.23
N ILE A 246 -0.29 -0.47 9.25
CA ILE A 246 -0.52 -1.83 9.74
C ILE A 246 -0.82 -1.80 11.25
N THR A 247 -0.22 -0.89 12.01
CA THR A 247 -0.55 -0.69 13.43
C THR A 247 -2.00 -0.28 13.63
N ALA A 248 -2.49 0.71 12.89
CA ALA A 248 -3.88 1.12 12.95
C ALA A 248 -4.83 -0.02 12.57
N PHE A 249 -4.49 -0.80 11.54
CA PHE A 249 -5.27 -1.96 11.14
C PHE A 249 -5.32 -3.03 12.24
N VAL A 250 -4.18 -3.38 12.85
CA VAL A 250 -4.16 -4.33 13.96
C VAL A 250 -4.99 -3.81 15.13
N CYS A 251 -4.85 -2.54 15.50
CA CYS A 251 -5.64 -1.93 16.57
C CYS A 251 -7.15 -2.02 16.29
N TYR A 252 -7.57 -1.86 15.03
CA TYR A 252 -8.95 -2.05 14.61
C TYR A 252 -9.40 -3.52 14.64
N GLU A 253 -8.56 -4.47 14.25
CA GLU A 253 -8.90 -5.90 14.35
C GLU A 253 -9.00 -6.34 15.83
N LEU A 254 -8.16 -5.78 16.72
CA LEU A 254 -8.23 -6.05 18.15
C LEU A 254 -9.53 -5.57 18.81
N ASP A 255 -10.15 -4.50 18.30
CA ASP A 255 -11.48 -4.02 18.74
C ASP A 255 -12.61 -5.04 18.46
N ARG A 256 -12.34 -6.04 17.62
CA ARG A 256 -13.31 -7.05 17.18
C ARG A 256 -13.09 -8.43 17.81
N LEU A 257 -12.05 -8.58 18.64
CA LEU A 257 -11.82 -9.75 19.49
C LEU A 257 -12.83 -9.83 20.63
#